data_AF-A0A8B9ZSI7-F1
#
_entry.id   AF-A0A8B9ZSI7-F1
#
_cell.length_a   1.000
_cell.length_b   1.000
_cell.length_c   1.000
_cell.angle_alpha   90.00
_cell.angle_beta   90.00
_cell.angle_gamma   90.00
#
_symmetry.space_group_name_H-M   'P 1'
#
loop_
_entity.id
_entity.type
_entity.pdbx_description
1 polymer ?
#
loop_
_entity_poly.entity_id
_entity_poly.type
_entity_poly.pdbx_seq_one_letter_code
_entity_poly.pdbx_strand_id
1 'polypeptide(L)'
;MVFINVRPCFRVCYICGKEFGSQSISIHEPQCLEKWRIENDQLPRHLRRPEPRRPEALTGGSCVLTADNEAAYQSAQAQLLPCGNCGRTFLPDRLIVHQRSCKGNATQSFGKWHIFSCVCFSTSCLFGSECFKKIDV
;
A
#
# COMPACT_ATOMS: atom_id res chain seq x y z
N MET A 1 9.74 37.01 -19.84
CA MET A 1 10.06 35.98 -18.84
C MET A 1 8.75 35.51 -18.22
N VAL A 2 8.20 34.37 -18.65
CA VAL A 2 7.07 33.75 -17.93
C VAL A 2 7.69 32.95 -16.81
N PHE A 3 7.44 33.33 -15.55
CA PHE A 3 7.75 32.48 -14.41
C PHE A 3 6.83 31.27 -14.51
N ILE A 4 7.33 30.18 -15.09
CA ILE A 4 6.65 28.90 -15.06
C ILE A 4 6.53 28.55 -13.58
N ASN A 5 5.33 28.65 -13.03
CA ASN A 5 5.07 28.19 -11.67
C ASN A 5 5.10 26.65 -11.74
N VAL A 6 6.32 26.11 -11.74
CA VAL A 6 6.56 24.66 -11.75
C VAL A 6 6.08 24.18 -10.40
N ARG A 7 4.82 23.71 -10.36
CA ARG A 7 4.32 22.94 -9.22
C ARG A 7 5.33 21.82 -8.98
N PRO A 8 5.92 21.73 -7.77
CA PRO A 8 6.91 20.70 -7.50
C PRO A 8 6.27 19.34 -7.78
N CYS A 9 6.93 18.54 -8.62
CA CYS A 9 6.48 17.19 -8.91
C CYS A 9 6.72 16.36 -7.65
N PHE A 10 5.65 15.96 -6.97
CA PHE A 10 5.72 14.99 -5.89
C PHE A 10 5.38 13.60 -6.40
N ARG A 11 6.21 12.62 -6.03
CA ARG A 11 5.95 11.20 -6.22
C ARG A 11 5.78 10.52 -4.87
N VAL A 12 4.87 9.55 -4.82
CA VAL A 12 4.65 8.72 -3.64
C VAL A 12 5.61 7.54 -3.67
N CYS A 13 6.29 7.27 -2.56
CA CYS A 13 7.10 6.06 -2.40
C CYS A 13 6.18 4.83 -2.31
N TYR A 14 6.38 3.86 -3.20
CA TYR A 14 5.58 2.63 -3.25
C TYR A 14 5.80 1.68 -2.06
N ILE A 15 6.78 1.97 -1.20
CA ILE A 15 7.11 1.18 0.00
C ILE A 15 6.48 1.83 1.24
N CYS A 16 6.77 3.11 1.48
CA CYS A 16 6.33 3.78 2.71
C CYS A 16 5.14 4.72 2.54
N GLY A 17 4.67 4.95 1.31
CA GLY A 17 3.51 5.80 1.01
C GLY A 17 3.72 7.30 1.28
N LYS A 18 4.95 7.74 1.52
CA LYS A 18 5.28 9.17 1.73
C LYS A 18 5.53 9.89 0.41
N GLU A 19 5.20 11.16 0.36
CA GLU A 19 5.44 12.05 -0.77
C GLU A 19 6.86 12.63 -0.74
N PHE A 20 7.56 12.56 -1.86
CA PHE A 20 8.89 13.12 -2.04
C PHE A 20 8.94 13.92 -3.34
N GLY A 21 9.83 14.90 -3.41
CA GLY A 21 10.13 15.59 -4.65
C GLY A 21 10.71 14.61 -5.69
N SER A 22 10.49 14.88 -6.97
CA SER A 22 10.97 14.06 -8.08
C SER A 22 12.47 13.75 -8.06
N GLN A 23 13.29 14.63 -7.49
CA GLN A 23 14.73 14.41 -7.33
C GLN A 23 15.07 13.61 -6.07
N SER A 24 14.32 13.80 -4.98
CA SER A 24 14.59 13.12 -3.71
C SER A 24 14.03 11.70 -3.67
N ILE A 25 12.99 11.39 -4.45
CA ILE A 25 12.41 10.03 -4.51
C ILE A 25 13.41 8.99 -5.02
N SER A 26 14.24 9.33 -6.02
CA SER A 26 15.24 8.41 -6.58
C SER A 26 16.33 8.03 -5.58
N ILE A 27 16.60 8.89 -4.61
CA ILE A 27 17.56 8.65 -3.52
C ILE A 27 16.86 7.96 -2.34
N HIS A 28 15.59 8.27 -2.11
CA HIS A 28 14.79 7.70 -1.04
C HIS A 28 14.43 6.23 -1.27
N GLU A 29 13.94 5.86 -2.45
CA GLU A 29 13.48 4.50 -2.77
C GLU A 29 14.48 3.39 -2.43
N PRO A 30 15.76 3.45 -2.87
CA PRO A 30 16.73 2.39 -2.56
C PRO A 30 17.00 2.29 -1.05
N GLN A 31 17.10 3.43 -0.36
CA GLN A 31 17.29 3.45 1.10
C GLN A 31 16.06 2.91 1.85
N CYS A 32 14.86 3.21 1.35
CA CYS A 32 13.62 2.72 1.92
C CYS A 32 13.49 1.20 1.74
N LEU A 33 13.90 0.67 0.58
CA LEU A 33 13.89 -0.77 0.29
C LEU A 33 14.88 -1.51 1.19
N GLU A 34 16.07 -0.97 1.39
CA GLU A 34 17.06 -1.57 2.28
C GLU A 34 16.56 -1.65 3.73
N LYS A 35 15.98 -0.54 4.24
CA LYS A 35 15.34 -0.54 5.57
C LYS A 35 14.24 -1.59 5.66
N TRP A 36 13.39 -1.68 4.64
CA TRP A 36 12.31 -2.66 4.58
C TRP A 36 12.86 -4.10 4.62
N ARG A 37 13.93 -4.39 3.88
CA ARG A 37 14.57 -5.73 3.87
C ARG A 37 15.09 -6.13 5.24
N ILE A 38 15.79 -5.21 5.91
CA ILE A 38 16.30 -5.44 7.26
C ILE A 38 15.14 -5.73 8.21
N GLU A 39 14.09 -4.90 8.22
CA GLU A 39 12.90 -5.11 9.05
C GLU A 39 12.20 -6.43 8.75
N ASN A 40 12.14 -6.81 7.47
CA ASN A 40 11.50 -8.03 7.03
C ASN A 40 12.31 -9.29 7.39
N ASP A 41 13.64 -9.24 7.36
CA ASP A 41 14.48 -10.39 7.74
C ASP A 41 14.46 -10.63 9.26
N GLN A 42 14.29 -9.56 10.05
CA GLN A 42 14.08 -9.64 11.50
C GLN A 42 12.73 -10.28 11.88
N LEU A 43 11.79 -10.41 10.94
CA LEU A 43 10.55 -11.15 11.18
C LEU A 43 10.80 -12.67 11.13
N PRO A 44 10.12 -13.46 11.99
CA PRO A 44 10.07 -14.92 11.88
C PRO A 44 9.73 -15.33 10.44
N ARG A 45 10.32 -16.43 9.95
CA ARG A 45 10.19 -16.89 8.54
C ARG A 45 8.74 -16.90 8.03
N HIS A 46 7.78 -17.24 8.88
CA HIS A 46 6.35 -17.31 8.56
C HIS A 46 5.64 -15.94 8.50
N LEU A 47 6.24 -14.88 9.04
CA LEU A 47 5.75 -13.50 9.01
C LEU A 47 6.50 -12.63 8.00
N ARG A 48 7.51 -13.18 7.32
CA ARG A 48 8.26 -12.47 6.28
C ARG A 48 7.35 -12.19 5.10
N ARG A 49 7.38 -10.95 4.63
CA ARG A 49 6.60 -10.45 3.51
C ARG A 49 7.38 -10.59 2.20
N PRO A 50 6.67 -10.71 1.07
CA PRO A 50 7.29 -10.63 -0.25
C PRO A 50 7.83 -9.22 -0.50
N GLU A 51 8.93 -9.14 -1.26
CA GLU A 51 9.58 -7.87 -1.58
C GLU A 51 8.62 -6.95 -2.37
N PRO A 52 8.50 -5.66 -1.99
CA PRO A 52 7.73 -4.68 -2.73
C PRO A 52 8.23 -4.57 -4.16
N ARG A 53 7.35 -4.80 -5.14
CA ARG A 53 7.69 -4.60 -6.55
C ARG A 53 7.53 -3.12 -6.89
N ARG A 54 8.55 -2.55 -7.51
CA ARG A 54 8.46 -1.20 -8.09
C ARG A 54 7.41 -1.25 -9.22
N PRO A 55 6.36 -0.40 -9.18
CA PRO A 55 5.46 -0.24 -10.31
C PRO A 55 6.26 0.22 -11.53
N GLU A 56 6.06 -0.41 -12.68
CA GLU A 56 6.75 -0.02 -13.91
C GLU A 56 6.39 1.44 -14.24
N ALA A 57 7.38 2.33 -14.15
CA ALA A 57 7.18 3.74 -14.42
C ALA A 57 6.84 3.92 -15.89
N LEU A 58 5.63 4.38 -16.19
CA LEU A 58 5.23 4.70 -17.55
C LEU A 58 6.17 5.79 -18.08
N THR A 59 6.84 5.46 -19.19
CA THR A 59 7.82 6.32 -19.83
C THR A 59 7.07 7.48 -20.50
N GLY A 60 6.91 8.61 -19.81
CA GLY A 60 6.21 9.76 -20.36
C GLY A 60 6.31 10.97 -19.45
N GLY A 61 6.84 12.07 -19.97
CA GLY A 61 7.28 13.21 -19.19
C GLY A 61 6.16 14.09 -18.59
N SER A 62 6.64 14.94 -17.68
CA SER A 62 5.97 16.07 -17.04
C SER A 62 4.90 15.76 -15.99
N CYS A 63 4.94 16.61 -14.97
CA CYS A 63 4.18 16.63 -13.72
C CYS A 63 2.78 15.97 -13.73
N VAL A 64 2.55 15.18 -12.67
CA VAL A 64 1.28 14.55 -12.28
C VAL A 64 0.85 13.39 -13.17
N LEU A 65 1.49 12.23 -12.95
CA LEU A 65 0.82 10.96 -13.23
C LEU A 65 0.10 10.54 -11.96
N THR A 66 -1.10 11.09 -11.74
CA THR A 66 -1.99 10.73 -10.61
C THR A 66 -2.16 9.22 -10.53
N ALA A 67 -2.19 8.54 -11.67
CA ALA A 67 -2.27 7.09 -11.76
C ALA A 67 -1.05 6.38 -11.15
N ASP A 68 0.17 6.87 -11.39
CA ASP A 68 1.39 6.29 -10.79
C ASP A 68 1.44 6.52 -9.28
N ASN A 69 1.05 7.73 -8.84
CA ASN A 69 0.99 8.06 -7.42
C ASN A 69 -0.08 7.22 -6.71
N GLU A 70 -1.22 6.99 -7.36
CA GLU A 70 -2.27 6.09 -6.86
C GLU A 70 -1.76 4.65 -6.78
N ALA A 71 -1.15 4.12 -7.85
CA ALA A 71 -0.60 2.76 -7.86
C ALA A 71 0.51 2.56 -6.79
N ALA A 72 1.36 3.57 -6.61
CA ALA A 72 2.36 3.58 -5.54
C ALA A 72 1.71 3.63 -4.16
N TYR A 73 0.65 4.43 -3.99
CA TYR A 73 -0.10 4.51 -2.75
C TYR A 73 -0.78 3.19 -2.40
N GLN A 74 -1.42 2.53 -3.37
CA GLN A 74 -2.02 1.20 -3.21
C GLN A 74 -0.97 0.13 -2.84
N SER A 75 0.19 0.17 -3.48
CA SER A 75 1.31 -0.73 -3.17
C SER A 75 1.83 -0.53 -1.74
N ALA A 76 1.86 0.72 -1.27
CA ALA A 76 2.24 1.05 0.10
C ALA A 76 1.17 0.62 1.12
N GLN A 77 -0.12 0.75 0.79
CA GLN A 77 -1.22 0.29 1.64
C GLN A 77 -1.16 -1.22 1.89
N ALA A 78 -0.81 -2.02 0.87
CA ALA A 78 -0.65 -3.47 0.99
C ALA A 78 0.43 -3.89 2.01
N GLN A 79 1.32 -2.98 2.41
CA GLN A 79 2.40 -3.26 3.37
C GLN A 79 2.02 -2.90 4.81
N LEU A 80 0.87 -2.28 5.03
CA LEU A 80 0.41 -1.87 6.35
C LEU A 80 -0.05 -3.08 7.17
N LEU A 81 0.25 -3.06 8.46
CA LEU A 81 -0.12 -4.09 9.42
C LEU A 81 -1.18 -3.57 10.39
N PRO A 82 -2.27 -4.32 10.63
CA PRO A 82 -3.28 -3.94 11.61
C PRO A 82 -2.76 -4.08 13.05
N CYS A 83 -3.16 -3.16 13.91
CA CYS A 83 -2.93 -3.24 15.34
C CYS A 83 -3.86 -4.27 15.99
N GLY A 84 -3.33 -5.21 16.76
CA GLY A 84 -4.13 -6.20 17.48
C GLY A 84 -5.11 -5.63 18.52
N ASN A 85 -4.89 -4.40 19.01
CA ASN A 85 -5.72 -3.78 20.05
C ASN A 85 -6.82 -2.85 19.51
N CYS A 86 -6.60 -2.21 18.36
CA CYS A 86 -7.56 -1.23 17.80
C CYS A 86 -7.89 -1.42 16.32
N GLY A 87 -7.27 -2.38 15.63
CA GLY A 87 -7.52 -2.69 14.23
C GLY A 87 -6.96 -1.69 13.21
N ARG A 88 -6.44 -0.53 13.63
CA ARG A 88 -5.85 0.47 12.73
C ARG A 88 -4.58 -0.07 12.06
N THR A 89 -4.40 0.24 10.79
CA THR A 89 -3.27 -0.21 9.97
C THR A 89 -2.12 0.78 9.99
N PHE A 90 -0.90 0.30 10.23
CA PHE A 90 0.31 1.11 10.30
C PHE A 90 1.49 0.41 9.62
N LEU A 91 2.49 1.18 9.20
CA LEU A 91 3.80 0.61 8.89
C LEU A 91 4.42 -0.01 10.16
N PRO A 92 5.23 -1.07 10.05
CA PRO A 92 5.80 -1.79 11.19
C PRO A 92 6.48 -0.87 12.21
N ASP A 93 7.30 0.05 11.72
CA ASP A 93 8.01 1.07 12.49
C ASP A 93 7.06 1.92 13.36
N ARG A 94 5.97 2.43 12.78
CA ARG A 94 4.97 3.23 13.51
C ARG A 94 4.05 2.38 14.38
N LEU A 95 3.81 1.13 13.99
CA LEU A 95 2.95 0.21 14.74
C LEU A 95 3.52 -0.03 16.14
N ILE A 96 4.84 -0.21 16.26
CA ILE A 96 5.51 -0.43 17.55
C ILE A 96 5.30 0.78 18.48
N VAL A 97 5.44 2.00 17.96
CA VAL A 97 5.22 3.22 18.74
C VAL A 97 3.74 3.35 19.13
N HIS A 98 2.84 3.09 18.20
CA HIS A 98 1.40 3.12 18.44
C HIS A 98 0.98 2.12 19.53
N GLN A 99 1.48 0.88 19.47
CA GLN A 99 1.13 -0.18 20.42
C GLN A 99 1.47 0.20 21.87
N ARG A 100 2.52 0.98 22.11
CA ARG A 100 2.91 1.46 23.46
C ARG A 100 1.86 2.37 24.10
N SER A 101 1.09 3.09 23.30
CA SER A 101 0.10 4.07 23.78
C SER A 101 -1.32 3.77 23.30
N CYS A 102 -1.55 2.61 22.68
CA CYS A 102 -2.84 2.22 22.13
C CYS A 102 -3.82 1.95 23.27
N LYS A 103 -4.71 2.91 23.53
CA LYS A 103 -5.80 2.81 24.52
C LYS A 103 -7.01 2.07 23.96
N GLY A 104 -6.80 0.84 23.48
CA GLY A 104 -7.74 0.07 22.66
C GLY A 104 -9.22 0.33 22.95
N ASN A 105 -9.90 0.99 22.02
CA ASN A 105 -11.37 0.98 21.93
C ASN A 105 -11.70 -0.01 20.82
N ALA A 106 -11.68 -1.30 21.13
CA ALA A 106 -12.10 -2.35 20.22
C ALA A 106 -13.64 -2.36 20.09
N THR A 107 -14.18 -1.32 19.46
CA THR A 107 -15.57 -1.29 18.99
C THR A 107 -15.59 -0.73 17.58
N GLN A 108 -14.91 -1.40 16.66
CA GLN A 108 -15.33 -1.42 15.27
C GLN A 108 -15.33 -2.87 14.81
N SER A 109 -16.55 -3.39 14.71
CA SER A 109 -16.93 -4.64 14.07
C SER A 109 -16.15 -4.82 12.76
N PHE A 110 -15.07 -5.60 12.80
CA PHE A 110 -14.58 -6.27 11.60
C PHE A 110 -15.68 -7.23 11.17
N GLY A 111 -16.30 -6.92 10.03
CA GLY A 111 -17.24 -7.81 9.36
C GLY A 111 -16.71 -9.23 9.40
N LYS A 112 -17.58 -10.13 9.83
CA LYS A 112 -17.39 -11.57 9.90
C LYS A 112 -16.83 -12.07 8.56
N TRP A 113 -15.53 -12.34 8.50
CA TRP A 113 -14.93 -13.05 7.38
C TRP A 113 -15.42 -14.49 7.43
N HIS A 114 -16.53 -14.75 6.76
CA HIS A 114 -16.88 -16.12 6.41
C HIS A 114 -15.83 -16.60 5.41
N ILE A 115 -15.05 -17.59 5.81
CA ILE A 115 -14.37 -18.48 4.88
C ILE A 115 -15.49 -19.16 4.10
N PHE A 116 -15.92 -18.57 2.98
CA PHE A 116 -16.58 -19.37 1.96
C PHE A 116 -15.48 -20.23 1.37
N SER A 117 -15.47 -21.48 1.83
CA SER A 117 -14.86 -22.58 1.09
C SER A 117 -15.21 -22.36 -0.38
N CYS A 118 -14.18 -22.13 -1.18
CA CYS A 118 -14.30 -22.04 -2.62
C CYS A 118 -14.70 -23.43 -3.11
N VAL A 119 -16.00 -23.72 -3.11
CA VAL A 119 -16.54 -24.91 -3.75
C VAL A 119 -16.78 -24.52 -5.20
N CYS A 120 -15.73 -24.68 -6.00
CA CYS A 120 -15.86 -24.77 -7.44
C CYS A 120 -16.75 -25.99 -7.75
N PHE A 121 -18.03 -25.76 -8.05
CA PHE A 121 -18.86 -26.76 -8.71
C PHE A 121 -18.94 -26.42 -10.20
N SER A 122 -18.20 -27.23 -10.94
CA SER A 122 -18.11 -27.43 -12.37
C SER A 122 -19.18 -26.84 -13.30
N THR A 123 -18.63 -26.48 -14.46
CA THR A 123 -19.14 -26.54 -15.84
C THR A 123 -19.89 -25.34 -16.42
N SER A 124 -19.26 -24.83 -17.50
CA SER A 124 -19.73 -23.93 -18.56
C SER A 124 -19.69 -22.42 -18.30
N CYS A 125 -18.55 -21.82 -18.68
CA CYS A 125 -18.48 -20.42 -19.12
C CYS A 125 -19.26 -20.27 -20.43
N LEU A 126 -20.32 -19.47 -20.45
CA LEU A 126 -20.84 -18.86 -21.67
C LEU A 126 -21.25 -17.41 -21.35
N PHE A 127 -20.61 -16.48 -22.06
CA PHE A 127 -20.81 -15.02 -22.05
C PHE A 127 -20.20 -14.21 -20.90
N GLY A 128 -18.97 -13.74 -21.14
CA GLY A 128 -18.68 -12.30 -21.28
C GLY A 128 -18.94 -11.34 -20.11
N SER A 129 -17.87 -10.66 -19.74
CA SER A 129 -17.77 -9.39 -18.99
C SER A 129 -18.13 -9.39 -17.50
N GLU A 130 -17.09 -9.11 -16.71
CA GLU A 130 -17.13 -8.56 -15.36
C GLU A 130 -18.26 -7.54 -15.19
N CYS A 131 -19.12 -7.73 -14.18
CA CYS A 131 -19.90 -6.66 -13.56
C CYS A 131 -20.53 -7.15 -12.27
N PHE A 132 -19.84 -7.01 -11.14
CA PHE A 132 -20.54 -6.75 -9.88
C PHE A 132 -20.35 -5.28 -9.51
N LYS A 133 -21.46 -4.59 -9.66
CA LYS A 133 -21.68 -3.18 -9.42
C LYS A 133 -21.75 -2.94 -7.91
N LYS A 134 -20.92 -1.99 -7.45
CA LYS A 134 -20.97 -1.11 -6.27
C LYS A 134 -22.20 -1.20 -5.35
N ILE A 135 -21.99 -0.98 -4.05
CA ILE A 135 -22.37 0.29 -3.39
C ILE A 135 -21.63 0.47 -2.07
N ASP A 136 -21.07 1.67 -1.91
CA ASP A 136 -20.48 2.21 -0.70
C ASP A 136 -21.57 2.82 0.20
N VAL A 137 -21.39 2.63 1.53
CA VAL A 137 -22.07 3.23 2.71
C VAL A 137 -23.48 2.74 3.03
#